data_AF-A0A4Q4V0U3-F1
#
_entry.id   AF-A0A4Q4V0U3-F1
#
_cell.length_a   1.000
_cell.length_b   1.000
_cell.length_c   1.000
_cell.angle_alpha   90.00
_cell.angle_beta   90.00
_cell.angle_gamma   90.00
#
_symmetry.space_group_name_H-M   'P 1'
#
loop_
_entity.id
_entity.type
_entity.pdbx_description
1 polymer ?
#
loop_
_entity_poly.entity_id
_entity_poly.type
_entity_poly.pdbx_seq_one_letter_code
_entity_poly.pdbx_strand_id
1 'polypeptide(L)' 'MCKYYAHAFSCKHMSFTFARYCNPASLIQTPCNKKQIWHTISLDEACDECNLWFPEQYPPPAAAAAAATGKSKRL' A
#
# COMPACT_ATOMS: atom_id res chain seq x y z
N MET A 1 23.65 0.36 1.08
CA MET A 1 22.69 0.05 0.00
C MET A 1 21.30 -0.12 0.59
N CYS A 2 20.33 0.71 0.25
CA CYS A 2 19.05 0.75 0.95
C CYS A 2 18.07 -0.28 0.39
N LYS A 3 17.32 -0.96 1.26
CA LYS A 3 16.21 -1.83 0.86
C LYS A 3 14.89 -1.24 1.37
N TYR A 4 13.81 -1.46 0.64
CA TYR A 4 12.50 -0.86 0.88
C TYR A 4 11.40 -1.90 0.98
N TYR A 5 10.41 -1.66 1.83
CA TYR A 5 9.11 -2.33 1.73
C TYR A 5 8.30 -1.66 0.64
N ALA A 6 7.65 -2.45 -0.21
CA ALA A 6 6.69 -1.97 -1.19
C ALA A 6 5.28 -2.29 -0.68
N HIS A 7 4.47 -1.28 -0.37
CA HIS A 7 3.07 -1.49 -0.03
C HIS A 7 2.24 -1.44 -1.31
N ALA A 8 1.58 -2.55 -1.64
CA ALA A 8 0.72 -2.67 -2.82
C ALA A 8 -0.74 -2.53 -2.37
N PHE A 9 -1.35 -1.39 -2.69
CA PHE A 9 -2.73 -1.09 -2.32
C PHE A 9 -3.73 -1.75 -3.28
N SER A 10 -4.97 -1.96 -2.84
CA SER A 10 -6.03 -2.53 -3.68
C SER A 10 -6.38 -1.64 -4.89
N CYS A 11 -6.09 -0.33 -4.80
CA CYS A 11 -6.19 0.62 -5.90
C CYS A 11 -5.03 0.55 -6.92
N LYS A 12 -4.15 -0.47 -6.83
CA LYS A 12 -2.96 -0.71 -7.68
C LYS A 12 -1.82 0.31 -7.55
N HIS A 13 -1.94 1.27 -6.64
CA HIS A 13 -0.83 2.16 -6.29
C HIS A 13 0.19 1.45 -5.41
N MET A 14 1.42 1.98 -5.40
CA MET A 14 2.51 1.47 -4.60
C MET A 14 3.12 2.60 -3.76
N SER A 15 3.34 2.36 -2.46
CA SER A 15 4.19 3.21 -1.63
C SER A 15 5.46 2.46 -1.21
N PHE A 16 6.53 3.21 -0.94
CA PHE A 16 7.83 2.65 -0.59
C PHE A 16 8.32 3.20 0.74
N THR A 17 8.53 2.32 1.72
CA THR A 17 9.05 2.69 3.04
C THR A 17 10.43 2.09 3.22
N PHE A 18 11.35 2.84 3.82
CA PHE A 18 12.69 2.32 4.12
C PHE A 18 12.59 1.11 5.05
N ALA A 19 13.23 0.00 4.66
CA ALA A 19 13.23 -1.23 5.46
C ALA A 19 14.51 -1.35 6.27
N ARG A 20 15.66 -1.38 5.59
CA ARG A 20 16.97 -1.50 6.23
C ARG A 20 18.10 -1.16 5.27
N TYR A 21 19.28 -0.95 5.85
CA TYR A 21 20.53 -0.98 5.10
C TYR A 21 20.91 -2.44 4.76
N CYS A 22 21.47 -2.67 3.58
CA CYS A 22 22.15 -3.90 3.22
C CYS A 22 23.36 -4.15 4.11
N ASN A 23 23.84 -5.39 4.13
CA ASN A 23 25.03 -5.79 4.86
C ASN A 23 26.23 -4.91 4.49
N PRO A 24 26.95 -4.29 5.45
CA PRO A 24 28.22 -3.64 5.17
C PRO A 24 29.20 -4.63 4.53
N ALA A 25 30.00 -4.18 3.57
CA ALA A 25 31.02 -4.98 2.86
C ALA A 25 30.52 -6.14 1.98
N SER A 26 29.30 -6.09 1.44
CA SER A 26 28.94 -7.00 0.34
C SER A 26 29.86 -6.74 -0.86
N LEU A 27 30.54 -7.79 -1.35
CA LEU A 27 31.46 -7.75 -2.50
C LEU A 27 30.86 -7.06 -3.73
N ILE A 28 29.54 -7.10 -3.86
CA ILE A 28 28.77 -6.39 -4.87
C ILE A 28 28.20 -5.10 -4.25
N GLN A 29 28.76 -3.96 -4.64
CA GLN A 29 28.13 -2.66 -4.41
C GLN A 29 26.96 -2.52 -5.39
N THR A 30 25.74 -2.72 -4.92
CA THR A 30 24.58 -2.27 -5.70
C THR A 30 24.56 -0.72 -5.69
N PRO A 31 23.92 -0.04 -6.65
CA PRO A 31 23.77 1.42 -6.63
C PRO A 31 22.50 1.85 -5.86
N CYS A 32 22.63 2.74 -4.87
CA CYS A 32 21.51 3.10 -3.96
C CYS A 32 20.33 3.77 -4.68
N ASN A 33 20.57 4.36 -5.85
CA ASN A 33 19.56 4.96 -6.70
C ASN A 33 18.58 3.95 -7.33
N LYS A 34 18.88 2.65 -7.26
CA LYS A 34 17.91 1.60 -7.61
C LYS A 34 17.18 1.16 -6.34
N LYS A 35 15.90 1.52 -6.21
CA LYS A 35 15.03 1.08 -5.11
C LYS A 35 14.93 -0.45 -5.11
N GLN A 36 15.69 -1.11 -4.25
CA GLN A 36 15.64 -2.56 -4.08
C GLN A 36 14.50 -2.92 -3.13
N ILE A 37 13.54 -3.70 -3.60
CA ILE A 37 12.41 -4.16 -2.79
C ILE A 37 12.87 -5.33 -1.91
N TRP A 38 12.78 -5.17 -0.59
CA TRP A 38 12.98 -6.24 0.39
C TRP A 38 11.80 -7.21 0.35
N HIS A 39 10.59 -6.66 0.43
CA HIS A 39 9.35 -7.41 0.46
C HIS A 39 8.20 -6.52 0.01
N THR A 40 7.20 -7.16 -0.59
CA THR A 40 5.95 -6.51 -1.00
C THR A 40 4.86 -6.90 -0.02
N ILE A 41 4.22 -5.90 0.59
CA ILE A 41 3.12 -6.06 1.53
C ILE A 41 1.84 -5.68 0.78
N SER A 42 0.94 -6.63 0.59
CA SER A 42 -0.37 -6.36 0.02
C SER A 42 -1.27 -5.74 1.07
N LEU A 43 -1.93 -4.63 0.74
CA LEU A 43 -2.90 -3.95 1.56
C LEU A 43 -4.27 -4.02 0.89
N ASP A 44 -5.29 -4.39 1.67
CA ASP A 44 -6.68 -4.47 1.18
C ASP A 44 -7.31 -3.07 1.01
N GLU A 45 -6.75 -2.08 1.69
CA GLU A 45 -7.14 -0.68 1.61
C GLU A 45 -6.56 0.02 0.36
N ALA A 46 -7.24 1.09 -0.05
CA ALA A 46 -6.73 2.00 -1.07
C ALA A 46 -5.73 2.99 -0.45
N CYS A 47 -4.86 3.58 -1.27
CA CYS A 47 -3.95 4.62 -0.80
C CYS A 47 -4.71 5.89 -0.39
N ASP A 48 -4.08 6.73 0.44
CA ASP A 48 -4.66 7.97 0.95
C ASP A 48 -5.15 8.91 -0.17
N GLU A 49 -4.42 8.99 -1.28
CA GLU A 49 -4.84 9.78 -2.44
C GLU A 49 -6.12 9.23 -3.07
N CYS A 50 -6.24 7.91 -3.23
CA CYS A 50 -7.46 7.30 -3.77
C CYS A 50 -8.65 7.45 -2.82
N ASN A 51 -8.42 7.32 -1.50
CA ASN A 51 -9.46 7.56 -0.50
C ASN A 51 -9.93 9.02 -0.53
N LEU A 52 -9.03 9.97 -0.75
CA LEU A 52 -9.35 11.41 -0.78
C LEU A 52 -10.09 11.81 -2.06
N TRP A 53 -9.62 11.35 -3.22
CA TRP A 53 -10.15 11.78 -4.52
C TRP A 53 -11.31 10.90 -5.02
N PHE A 54 -11.38 9.63 -4.60
CA PHE A 54 -12.38 8.66 -5.05
C PHE A 54 -13.05 7.91 -3.88
N PRO A 55 -13.63 8.63 -2.90
CA PRO A 55 -14.23 8.02 -1.71
C PRO A 55 -15.40 7.07 -2.02
N GLU A 56 -16.12 7.28 -3.13
CA GLU A 56 -17.20 6.38 -3.57
C GLU A 56 -16.70 5.01 -4.08
N GLN A 57 -15.50 4.97 -4.67
CA GLN A 57 -14.88 3.72 -5.14
C GLN A 57 -14.10 3.01 -4.03
N TYR A 58 -13.55 3.78 -3.09
CA TYR A 58 -12.76 3.28 -1.97
C TYR A 58 -13.32 3.84 -0.66
N PRO A 59 -14.47 3.30 -0.20
CA PRO A 59 -15.06 3.78 1.03
C PRO A 59 -14.10 3.48 2.20
N PRO A 60 -13.80 4.48 3.05
CA PRO A 60 -12.97 4.24 4.22
C PRO A 60 -13.62 3.15 5.11
N PRO A 61 -12.82 2.36 5.84
CA PRO A 61 -13.33 1.21 6.60
C PRO A 61 -14.46 1.57 7.57
N ALA A 62 -14.47 2.79 8.11
CA ALA A 62 -15.56 3.30 8.94
C ALA A 62 -16.87 3.56 8.15
N ALA A 63 -16.79 3.99 6.89
CA ALA A 63 -17.94 4.24 6.03
C ALA A 63 -18.49 2.94 5.39
N ALA A 64 -17.63 1.98 5.06
CA ALA A 64 -18.04 0.69 4.50
C ALA A 64 -18.97 -0.10 5.44
N ALA A 65 -18.76 -0.01 6.77
CA ALA A 65 -19.63 -0.62 7.77
C ALA A 65 -21.06 -0.01 7.79
N ALA A 66 -21.20 1.28 7.47
CA ALA A 66 -22.50 1.96 7.43
C ALA A 66 -23.29 1.67 6.14
N ALA A 67 -22.61 1.49 4.99
CA ALA A 67 -23.29 1.22 3.72
C ALA A 67 -23.93 -0.19 3.63
N ALA A 68 -23.42 -1.17 4.38
CA ALA A 68 -23.90 -2.55 4.36
C ALA A 68 -25.28 -2.75 5.02
N THR A 69 -25.76 -1.80 5.84
CA THR A 69 -27.06 -1.93 6.54
C THR A 69 -28.27 -1.40 5.74
N GLY A 70 -28.06 -0.86 4.54
CA GLY A 70 -29.11 -0.17 3.77
C GLY A 70 -29.89 -0.98 2.72
N LYS A 71 -29.50 -2.23 2.39
CA LYS A 71 -30.16 -3.03 1.34
C LYS A 71 -30.97 -4.20 1.92
N SER A 72 -31.97 -3.90 2.74
CA SER A 72 -33.01 -4.89 3.10
C SER A 72 -34.38 -4.23 3.21
N LYS A 73 -34.98 -3.90 2.07
CA LYS A 73 -36.45 -3.75 1.96
C LYS A 73 -36.91 -3.84 0.51
N ARG A 74 -37.63 -4.92 0.18
CA ARG A 74 -38.96 -4.87 -0.47
C ARG A 74 -39.54 -6.29 -0.49
N LEU A 75 -40.62 -6.46 0.27
CA LEU A 75 -41.67 -7.47 0.04
C LEU A 75 -42.32 -7.24 -1.32
#